data_AF-A0A9J6QMN5-F1
#
_entry.id   AF-A0A9J6QMN5-F1
#
_cell.length_a   1.000
_cell.length_b   1.000
_cell.length_c   1.000
_cell.angle_alpha   90.00
_cell.angle_beta   90.00
_cell.angle_gamma   90.00
#
_symmetry.space_group_name_H-M   'P 1'
#
loop_
_entity.id
_entity.type
_entity.pdbx_description
1 polymer ?
#
loop_
_entity_poly.entity_id
_entity_poly.type
_entity_poly.pdbx_seq_one_letter_code
_entity_poly.pdbx_strand_id
1 'polypeptide(L)' 'MSGRKNTQATRRNHLVKCPCPSCSKDSEHSFSRVQKGAQLVCPYCSTLFKSTQRI' A
#
# COMPACT_ATOMS: atom_id res chain seq x y z
N MET A 1 -18.08 -22.41 -21.79
CA MET A 1 -16.67 -22.01 -21.50
C MET A 1 -16.65 -20.55 -21.04
N SER A 2 -16.53 -20.32 -19.73
CA SER A 2 -16.62 -18.98 -19.12
C SER A 2 -15.30 -18.21 -19.24
N GLY A 3 -15.04 -17.64 -20.42
CA GLY A 3 -13.90 -16.77 -20.68
C GLY A 3 -14.10 -15.35 -20.14
N ARG A 4 -14.20 -15.17 -18.81
CA ARG A 4 -14.09 -13.83 -18.21
C ARG A 4 -12.62 -13.53 -17.92
N LYS A 5 -12.00 -12.77 -18.83
CA LYS A 5 -10.66 -12.19 -18.69
C LYS A 5 -10.65 -11.22 -17.48
N ASN A 6 -10.46 -11.74 -16.27
CA ASN A 6 -10.13 -10.95 -15.08
C ASN A 6 -8.67 -11.17 -14.70
N THR A 7 -7.76 -10.76 -15.58
CA THR A 7 -6.31 -10.87 -15.35
C THR A 7 -5.60 -9.51 -15.41
N GLN A 8 -6.36 -8.40 -15.40
CA GLN A 8 -5.80 -7.04 -15.43
C GLN A 8 -6.01 -6.25 -14.14
N ALA A 9 -6.92 -6.67 -13.24
CA ALA A 9 -7.10 -6.04 -11.93
C ALA A 9 -6.07 -6.53 -10.88
N THR A 10 -5.47 -7.71 -11.09
CA THR A 10 -4.58 -8.36 -10.11
C THR A 10 -3.14 -7.83 -10.10
N ARG A 11 -2.69 -7.07 -11.12
CA ARG A 11 -1.29 -6.58 -11.17
C ARG A 11 -1.00 -5.34 -10.33
N ARG A 12 -2.01 -4.61 -9.85
CA ARG A 12 -1.82 -3.32 -9.12
C ARG A 12 -2.29 -3.31 -7.67
N ASN A 13 -2.78 -4.45 -7.18
CA ASN A 13 -3.28 -4.57 -5.81
C ASN A 13 -2.38 -5.41 -4.89
N HIS A 14 -1.09 -5.49 -5.20
CA HIS A 14 -0.14 -6.09 -4.26
C HIS A 14 0.09 -5.12 -3.09
N LEU A 15 0.22 -5.71 -1.92
CA LEU A 15 0.56 -4.98 -0.71
C LEU A 15 2.08 -4.83 -0.65
N VAL A 16 2.54 -3.65 -0.25
CA VAL A 16 3.95 -3.37 0.01
C VAL A 16 4.13 -2.96 1.45
N LYS A 17 5.27 -3.37 2.01
CA LYS A 17 5.70 -2.97 3.33
C LYS A 17 6.34 -1.59 3.21
N CYS A 18 5.92 -0.66 4.06
CA CYS A 18 6.61 0.60 4.23
C CYS A 18 6.77 0.93 5.72
N PRO A 19 7.94 1.44 6.13
CA PRO A 19 8.17 1.78 7.53
C PRO A 19 7.33 2.99 7.93
N CYS A 20 6.64 2.89 9.06
CA CYS A 20 5.95 4.03 9.64
C CYS A 20 6.97 4.99 10.27
N PRO A 21 6.94 6.30 9.96
CA PRO A 21 7.88 7.27 10.53
C PRO A 21 7.65 7.53 12.03
N SER A 22 6.50 7.15 12.59
CA SER A 22 6.16 7.40 14.00
C SER A 22 6.58 6.26 14.93
N CYS A 23 6.47 5.00 14.48
CA CYS A 23 6.74 3.85 15.32
C CYS A 23 7.79 2.89 14.74
N SER A 24 8.39 3.22 13.59
CA SER A 24 9.40 2.43 12.88
C SER A 24 9.01 0.98 12.57
N LYS A 25 7.70 0.66 12.60
CA LYS A 25 7.19 -0.66 12.24
C LYS A 25 6.81 -0.70 10.77
N ASP A 26 7.06 -1.84 10.14
CA ASP A 26 6.65 -2.10 8.76
C ASP A 26 5.14 -2.25 8.66
N SER A 27 4.50 -1.23 8.09
CA SER A 27 3.07 -1.22 7.80
C SER A 27 2.82 -1.70 6.38
N GLU A 28 1.86 -2.60 6.21
CA GLU A 28 1.52 -3.17 4.91
C GLU A 28 0.39 -2.36 4.25
N HIS A 29 0.66 -1.80 3.08
CA HIS A 29 -0.25 -0.92 2.35
C HIS A 29 -0.33 -1.25 0.87
N SER A 30 -1.46 -0.96 0.23
CA SER A 30 -1.59 -1.17 -1.22
C SER A 30 -0.55 -0.34 -1.98
N PHE A 31 0.20 -0.99 -2.87
CA PHE A 31 1.19 -0.33 -3.72
C PHE A 31 0.65 0.91 -4.41
N SER A 32 -0.56 0.83 -4.98
CA SER A 32 -1.22 1.96 -5.62
C SER A 32 -1.43 3.17 -4.71
N ARG A 33 -1.63 2.98 -3.40
CA ARG A 33 -1.77 4.08 -2.43
C ARG A 33 -0.41 4.65 -2.04
N VAL A 34 0.59 3.78 -1.87
CA VAL A 34 1.98 4.17 -1.60
C VAL A 34 2.56 4.98 -2.77
N GLN A 35 2.45 4.46 -3.99
CA GLN A 35 2.96 5.12 -5.21
C GLN A 35 2.29 6.47 -5.48
N LYS A 36 0.98 6.60 -5.20
CA LYS A 36 0.25 7.86 -5.36
C LYS A 36 0.52 8.88 -4.24
N GLY A 37 1.36 8.55 -3.25
CA GLY A 37 1.62 9.41 -2.10
C GLY A 37 0.36 9.69 -1.26
N ALA A 38 -0.58 8.74 -1.23
CA ALA A 38 -1.80 8.87 -0.44
C ALA A 38 -1.47 8.88 1.06
N GLN A 39 -2.38 9.43 1.86
CA GLN A 39 -2.29 9.32 3.31
C GLN A 39 -2.59 7.87 3.73
N LEU A 40 -1.67 7.28 4.49
CA LEU A 40 -1.72 5.91 5.00
C LEU A 40 -1.88 5.96 6.52
N VAL A 41 -2.56 4.95 7.08
CA VAL A 41 -2.74 4.80 8.52
C VAL A 41 -1.90 3.63 9.02
N CYS A 42 -1.01 3.86 9.99
CA CYS A 42 -0.24 2.77 10.56
C CYS A 42 -1.15 1.89 11.44
N PRO A 43 -1.24 0.56 11.25
CA PRO A 43 -2.07 -0.32 12.08
C PRO A 43 -1.50 -0.50 13.49
N TYR A 44 -0.25 -0.09 13.74
CA TYR A 44 0.40 -0.25 15.04
C TYR A 44 0.28 0.97 15.94
N CYS A 45 0.40 2.18 15.39
CA CYS A 45 0.29 3.42 16.17
C CYS A 45 -0.93 4.26 15.81
N SER A 46 -1.75 3.84 14.83
CA SER A 46 -2.89 4.58 14.29
C SER A 46 -2.56 5.96 13.73
N THR A 47 -1.27 6.30 13.61
CA THR A 47 -0.83 7.58 13.08
C THR A 47 -0.99 7.62 11.56
N LEU A 48 -1.48 8.76 11.08
CA LEU A 48 -1.56 9.06 9.65
C LEU A 48 -0.21 9.59 9.15
N PHE A 49 0.33 8.98 8.10
CA PHE A 49 1.57 9.39 7.48
C PHE A 49 1.47 9.31 5.96
N LYS A 50 2.35 10.00 5.24
CA LYS A 50 2.51 9.85 3.80
C LYS A 50 3.71 8.95 3.56
N SER A 51 3.57 7.96 2.68
CA SER A 51 4.73 7.15 2.31
C SER A 51 5.70 8.00 1.50
N THR A 52 6.92 8.17 2.00
CA THR A 52 8.03 8.85 1.31
C THR A 52 8.77 7.89 0.36
N GLN A 53 8.20 6.72 0.05
CA GLN A 53 8.77 5.85 -0.97
C GLN A 53 8.54 6.47 -2.35
N ARG A 54 9.51 7.28 -2.80
CA ARG A 54 9.72 7.54 -4.23
C ARG A 54 10.31 6.25 -4.82
N ILE A 55 9.42 5.38 -5.28
CA ILE A 55 9.78 4.21 -6.09
C ILE A 55 9.90 4.66 -7.55
#